data_AF-A0A2V5UUH2-F1
#
_entry.id   AF-A0A2V5UUH2-F1
#
_cell.length_a   1.000
_cell.length_b   1.000
_cell.length_c   1.000
_cell.angle_alpha   90.00
_cell.angle_beta   90.00
_cell.angle_gamma   90.00
#
_symmetry.space_group_name_H-M   'P 1'
#
loop_
_entity.id
_entity.type
_entity.pdbx_description
1 polymer ?
#
loop_
_entity_poly.entity_id
_entity_poly.type
_entity_poly.pdbx_seq_one_letter_code
_entity_poly.pdbx_strand_id
1 'polypeptide(L)'
;MKWVFNPPIGTYIAIAAFFAIVVTIWPPRRKSTKILWICVFLGLTGFEINTLYKTRDSQNQEFKELIGQLTGGDSFCYFTVAPNEGFGTPITYPLSVWVKGKYPMRNVVAEIQLVYTGQDAQSLERQRRSMHTLPLGNGTLLPGVHPVNERLPLGRHIITVWSATGHLITETLELKMVNDQFVQEIDVWSEGKRLIAVP
;
A
#
# COMPACT_ATOMS: atom_id res chain seq x y z
N MET A 1 19.14 21.37 -16.54
CA MET A 1 19.16 19.97 -17.02
C MET A 1 20.53 19.38 -16.69
N LYS A 2 20.68 18.71 -15.54
CA LYS A 2 21.97 18.08 -15.17
C LYS A 2 22.00 16.69 -15.80
N TRP A 3 22.76 16.55 -16.88
CA TRP A 3 23.12 15.24 -17.43
C TRP A 3 24.07 14.56 -16.43
N VAL A 4 23.52 13.84 -15.47
CA VAL A 4 24.31 12.93 -14.63
C VAL A 4 24.50 11.67 -15.45
N PHE A 5 25.57 11.64 -16.25
CA PHE A 5 26.00 10.44 -16.96
C PHE A 5 26.37 9.40 -15.90
N ASN A 6 25.50 8.41 -15.70
CA ASN A 6 25.72 7.32 -14.75
C ASN A 6 26.18 6.12 -15.59
N PRO A 7 27.50 5.88 -15.71
CA PRO A 7 28.00 4.80 -16.55
C PRO A 7 27.53 3.43 -16.01
N PRO A 8 27.44 2.41 -16.88
CA PRO A 8 27.05 1.07 -16.45
C PRO A 8 27.98 0.50 -15.37
N ILE A 9 27.44 -0.39 -14.54
CA ILE A 9 28.22 -1.19 -13.58
C ILE A 9 29.36 -1.89 -14.34
N GLY A 10 30.56 -1.82 -13.79
CA GLY A 10 31.78 -2.39 -14.34
C GLY A 10 32.63 -1.41 -15.15
N THR A 11 32.13 -0.20 -15.45
CA THR A 11 32.90 0.77 -16.25
C THR A 11 34.16 1.24 -15.52
N TYR A 12 34.06 1.58 -14.23
CA TYR A 12 35.24 2.05 -13.47
C TYR A 12 36.20 0.90 -13.16
N ILE A 13 35.69 -0.34 -13.00
CA ILE A 13 36.52 -1.54 -12.89
C ILE A 13 37.28 -1.80 -14.20
N ALA A 14 36.64 -1.68 -15.36
CA ALA A 14 37.29 -1.85 -16.65
C ALA A 14 38.40 -0.80 -16.87
N ILE A 15 38.14 0.46 -16.49
CA ILE A 15 39.14 1.53 -16.51
C ILE A 15 40.29 1.23 -15.54
N ALA A 16 39.99 0.76 -14.33
CA ALA A 16 41.00 0.36 -13.37
C ALA A 16 41.86 -0.80 -13.91
N ALA A 17 41.23 -1.83 -14.50
CA ALA A 17 41.94 -2.95 -15.11
C ALA A 17 42.87 -2.50 -16.24
N PHE A 18 42.43 -1.56 -17.09
CA PHE A 18 43.27 -0.96 -18.11
C PHE A 18 44.49 -0.24 -17.52
N PHE A 19 44.29 0.59 -16.49
CA PHE A 19 45.41 1.26 -15.82
C PHE A 19 46.35 0.27 -15.12
N ALA A 20 45.83 -0.83 -14.58
CA ALA A 20 46.65 -1.87 -13.97
C ALA A 20 47.60 -2.49 -15.00
N ILE A 21 47.13 -2.74 -16.23
CA ILE A 21 47.98 -3.21 -17.33
C ILE A 21 49.09 -2.19 -17.64
N VAL A 22 48.75 -0.90 -17.75
CA VAL A 22 49.73 0.17 -18.04
C VAL A 22 50.80 0.27 -16.96
N VAL A 23 50.40 0.26 -15.68
CA VAL A 23 51.32 0.33 -14.53
C VAL A 23 52.20 -0.92 -14.44
N THR A 24 51.70 -2.08 -14.88
CA THR A 24 52.47 -3.32 -14.92
C THR A 24 53.58 -3.27 -15.98
N ILE A 25 53.29 -2.70 -17.16
CA ILE A 25 54.26 -2.56 -18.26
C ILE A 25 55.30 -1.47 -17.93
N TRP A 26 54.88 -0.34 -17.36
CA TRP A 26 55.76 0.76 -16.96
C TRP A 26 55.67 1.06 -15.47
N PRO A 27 56.41 0.33 -14.63
CA PRO A 27 56.32 0.47 -13.19
C PRO A 27 56.87 1.83 -12.70
N PRO A 28 56.12 2.58 -11.88
CA PRO A 28 56.54 3.88 -11.38
C PRO A 28 57.75 3.75 -10.43
N ARG A 29 58.85 4.43 -10.78
CA ARG A 29 60.11 4.41 -9.99
C ARG A 29 60.08 5.33 -8.76
N ARG A 30 59.35 6.46 -8.82
CA ARG A 30 59.28 7.46 -7.73
C ARG A 30 58.17 7.14 -6.72
N LYS A 31 58.41 7.39 -5.43
CA LYS A 31 57.45 7.15 -4.34
C LYS A 31 56.15 7.97 -4.51
N SER A 32 56.25 9.22 -4.95
CA SER A 32 55.08 10.09 -5.19
C SER A 32 54.15 9.54 -6.29
N THR A 33 54.71 9.01 -7.38
CA THR A 33 53.94 8.42 -8.47
C THR A 33 53.22 7.14 -8.05
N LYS A 34 53.82 6.33 -7.16
CA LYS A 34 53.14 5.16 -6.57
C LYS A 34 51.92 5.56 -5.76
N ILE A 35 52.06 6.58 -4.91
CA ILE A 35 50.95 7.10 -4.10
C ILE A 35 49.83 7.64 -5.00
N LEU A 36 50.17 8.36 -6.07
CA LEU A 36 49.20 8.86 -7.04
C LEU A 36 48.37 7.71 -7.65
N TRP A 37 49.03 6.65 -8.12
CA TRP A 37 48.32 5.49 -8.69
C TRP A 37 47.42 4.81 -7.66
N ILE A 38 47.87 4.63 -6.41
CA ILE A 38 47.03 4.09 -5.33
C ILE A 38 45.78 4.95 -5.14
N CYS A 39 45.92 6.28 -5.09
CA CYS A 39 44.77 7.19 -4.99
C CYS A 39 43.82 7.06 -6.19
N VAL A 40 44.35 6.90 -7.41
CA VAL A 40 43.53 6.68 -8.62
C VAL A 40 42.73 5.38 -8.51
N PHE A 41 43.37 4.26 -8.16
CA PHE A 41 42.68 2.97 -7.99
C PHE A 41 41.61 3.03 -6.90
N LEU A 42 41.93 3.66 -5.77
CA LEU A 42 41.00 3.83 -4.65
C LEU A 42 39.81 4.72 -5.04
N GLY A 43 40.07 5.81 -5.78
CA GLY A 43 39.04 6.68 -6.33
C GLY A 43 38.10 5.94 -7.28
N LEU A 44 38.65 5.19 -8.25
CA LEU A 44 37.85 4.39 -9.20
C LEU A 44 36.99 3.33 -8.48
N THR A 45 37.55 2.69 -7.46
CA THR A 45 36.82 1.72 -6.63
C THR A 45 35.67 2.41 -5.87
N GLY A 46 35.92 3.59 -5.29
CA GLY A 46 34.90 4.39 -4.62
C GLY A 46 33.77 4.84 -5.55
N PHE A 47 34.10 5.24 -6.79
CA PHE A 47 33.10 5.57 -7.81
C PHE A 47 32.25 4.35 -8.20
N GLU A 48 32.87 3.19 -8.40
CA GLU A 48 32.15 1.94 -8.70
C GLU A 48 31.15 1.59 -7.58
N ILE A 49 31.59 1.66 -6.32
CA ILE A 49 30.73 1.40 -5.15
C ILE A 49 29.52 2.34 -5.15
N ASN A 50 29.73 3.65 -5.37
CA ASN A 50 28.63 4.61 -5.44
C ASN A 50 27.64 4.29 -6.58
N THR A 51 28.16 3.88 -7.73
CA THR A 51 27.35 3.50 -8.90
C THR A 51 26.52 2.25 -8.60
N LEU A 52 27.13 1.23 -7.98
CA LEU A 52 26.47 0.01 -7.51
C LEU A 52 25.34 0.31 -6.51
N TYR A 53 25.55 1.20 -5.55
CA TYR A 53 24.50 1.60 -4.60
C TYR A 53 23.32 2.24 -5.32
N LYS A 54 23.56 3.21 -6.21
CA LYS A 54 22.49 3.86 -6.98
C LYS A 54 21.69 2.87 -7.82
N THR A 55 22.36 1.92 -8.49
CA THR A 55 21.67 0.92 -9.30
C THR A 55 20.89 -0.07 -8.45
N ARG A 56 21.41 -0.48 -7.29
CA ARG A 56 20.66 -1.33 -6.35
C ARG A 56 19.44 -0.62 -5.82
N ASP A 57 19.54 0.66 -5.51
CA ASP A 57 18.40 1.46 -5.05
C ASP A 57 17.34 1.59 -6.13
N SER A 58 17.72 1.84 -7.39
CA SER A 58 16.76 1.90 -8.50
C SER A 58 16.10 0.55 -8.76
N GLN A 59 16.85 -0.55 -8.76
CA GLN A 59 16.30 -1.91 -8.90
C GLN A 59 15.36 -2.27 -7.74
N ASN A 60 15.71 -1.91 -6.51
CA ASN A 60 14.85 -2.12 -5.35
C ASN A 60 13.55 -1.30 -5.45
N GLN A 61 13.61 -0.08 -5.98
CA GLN A 61 12.43 0.74 -6.22
C GLN A 61 11.53 0.13 -7.30
N GLU A 62 12.08 -0.25 -8.45
CA GLU A 62 11.34 -0.92 -9.52
C GLU A 62 10.70 -2.22 -9.03
N PHE A 63 11.43 -3.02 -8.26
CA PHE A 63 10.90 -4.24 -7.67
C PHE A 63 9.74 -3.95 -6.70
N LYS A 64 9.87 -2.94 -5.83
CA LYS A 64 8.78 -2.51 -4.94
C LYS A 64 7.57 -2.02 -5.73
N GLU A 65 7.77 -1.28 -6.82
CA GLU A 65 6.67 -0.85 -7.68
C GLU A 65 5.97 -2.03 -8.35
N LEU A 66 6.72 -3.00 -8.87
CA LEU A 66 6.18 -4.21 -9.47
C LEU A 66 5.36 -5.02 -8.46
N ILE A 67 5.90 -5.25 -7.26
CA ILE A 67 5.16 -5.91 -6.18
C ILE A 67 3.92 -5.12 -5.83
N GLY A 68 4.00 -3.79 -5.70
CA GLY A 68 2.86 -2.93 -5.45
C GLY A 68 1.76 -3.07 -6.51
N GLN A 69 2.12 -3.12 -7.80
CA GLN A 69 1.17 -3.34 -8.90
C GLN A 69 0.52 -4.73 -8.89
N LEU A 70 1.28 -5.76 -8.51
CA LEU A 70 0.80 -7.14 -8.50
C LEU A 70 -0.09 -7.43 -7.29
N THR A 71 0.26 -6.91 -6.12
CA THR A 71 -0.44 -7.20 -4.86
C THR A 71 -1.49 -6.15 -4.51
N GLY A 72 -1.37 -4.92 -5.00
CA GLY A 72 -2.14 -3.77 -4.54
C GLY A 72 -1.49 -3.06 -3.35
N GLY A 73 -0.16 -3.12 -3.25
CA GLY A 73 0.62 -2.54 -2.13
C GLY A 73 0.27 -1.08 -1.83
N ASP A 74 0.39 -0.69 -0.57
CA ASP A 74 0.05 0.65 -0.05
C ASP A 74 -1.40 1.11 -0.30
N SER A 75 -2.27 0.21 -0.75
CA SER A 75 -3.68 0.51 -1.03
C SER A 75 -4.58 -0.18 -0.03
N PHE A 76 -5.61 0.53 0.42
CA PHE A 76 -6.61 0.05 1.36
C PHE A 76 -7.98 0.56 0.93
N CYS A 77 -9.03 -0.12 1.36
CA CYS A 77 -10.39 0.33 1.14
C CYS A 77 -11.15 0.47 2.45
N TYR A 78 -12.16 1.31 2.43
CA TYR A 78 -13.15 1.47 3.49
C TYR A 78 -14.52 1.72 2.88
N PHE A 79 -15.57 1.55 3.66
CA PHE A 79 -16.93 1.68 3.22
C PHE A 79 -17.58 2.95 3.80
N THR A 80 -18.59 3.43 3.10
CA THR A 80 -19.40 4.58 3.53
C THR A 80 -20.75 4.49 2.86
N VAL A 81 -21.76 5.09 3.48
CA VAL A 81 -23.09 5.18 2.87
C VAL A 81 -23.36 6.57 2.31
N ALA A 82 -24.30 6.66 1.37
CA ALA A 82 -24.81 7.95 0.89
C ALA A 82 -25.97 8.42 1.79
N PRO A 83 -25.78 9.48 2.60
CA PRO A 83 -26.73 9.87 3.65
C PRO A 83 -28.07 10.37 3.09
N ASN A 84 -28.06 10.97 1.90
CA ASN A 84 -29.24 11.58 1.28
C ASN A 84 -30.09 10.59 0.47
N GLU A 85 -29.71 9.30 0.43
CA GLU A 85 -30.36 8.28 -0.40
C GLU A 85 -31.06 7.21 0.44
N GLY A 86 -31.40 7.52 1.70
CA GLY A 86 -32.18 6.65 2.58
C GLY A 86 -33.55 6.33 1.98
N PHE A 87 -33.91 5.04 1.90
CA PHE A 87 -35.17 4.60 1.33
C PHE A 87 -35.68 3.30 1.97
N GLY A 88 -37.00 3.09 1.94
CA GLY A 88 -37.66 1.86 2.40
C GLY A 88 -38.17 1.90 3.85
N THR A 89 -38.80 0.79 4.27
CA THR A 89 -39.29 0.55 5.64
C THR A 89 -38.85 -0.84 6.11
N PRO A 90 -37.81 -0.98 6.96
CA PRO A 90 -37.01 0.09 7.58
C PRO A 90 -36.12 0.86 6.57
N ILE A 91 -35.75 2.09 6.92
CA ILE A 91 -34.89 2.94 6.09
C ILE A 91 -33.49 2.30 5.98
N THR A 92 -33.00 2.16 4.75
CA THR A 92 -31.65 1.68 4.45
C THR A 92 -30.92 2.65 3.54
N TYR A 93 -29.59 2.71 3.64
CA TYR A 93 -28.72 3.63 2.91
C TYR A 93 -27.76 2.85 1.99
N PRO A 94 -27.56 3.29 0.75
CA PRO A 94 -26.72 2.55 -0.20
C PRO A 94 -25.26 2.62 0.20
N LEU A 95 -24.59 1.47 0.12
CA LEU A 95 -23.18 1.31 0.47
C LEU A 95 -22.28 1.61 -0.73
N SER A 96 -21.16 2.26 -0.47
CA SER A 96 -20.09 2.47 -1.44
C SER A 96 -18.75 2.08 -0.81
N VAL A 97 -17.83 1.60 -1.64
CA VAL A 97 -16.47 1.29 -1.25
C VAL A 97 -15.51 2.32 -1.82
N TRP A 98 -14.63 2.82 -0.97
CA TRP A 98 -13.65 3.86 -1.28
C TRP A 98 -12.27 3.25 -1.16
N VAL A 99 -11.57 3.18 -2.30
CA VAL A 99 -10.24 2.62 -2.41
C VAL A 99 -9.23 3.76 -2.43
N LYS A 100 -8.35 3.79 -1.44
CA LYS A 100 -7.25 4.74 -1.30
C LYS A 100 -5.95 4.04 -1.59
N GLY A 101 -5.08 4.66 -2.39
CA GLY A 101 -3.77 4.12 -2.74
C GLY A 101 -3.46 4.30 -4.22
N LYS A 102 -2.27 3.85 -4.63
CA LYS A 102 -1.77 3.97 -6.00
C LYS A 102 -2.19 2.78 -6.87
N TYR A 103 -2.34 1.60 -6.29
CA TYR A 103 -2.46 0.34 -7.02
C TYR A 103 -3.85 -0.30 -6.84
N PRO A 104 -4.35 -1.05 -7.83
CA PRO A 104 -5.57 -1.83 -7.68
C PRO A 104 -5.44 -2.87 -6.57
N MET A 105 -6.43 -2.95 -5.70
CA MET A 105 -6.53 -4.05 -4.74
C MET A 105 -7.06 -5.29 -5.45
N ARG A 106 -6.43 -6.45 -5.20
CA ARG A 106 -6.78 -7.73 -5.84
C ARG A 106 -7.36 -8.71 -4.82
N ASN A 107 -8.24 -9.60 -5.29
CA ASN A 107 -8.92 -10.63 -4.48
C ASN A 107 -9.49 -10.07 -3.17
N VAL A 108 -10.10 -8.89 -3.25
CA VAL A 108 -10.74 -8.25 -2.12
C VAL A 108 -12.02 -9.00 -1.77
N VAL A 109 -12.09 -9.46 -0.54
CA VAL A 109 -13.28 -10.06 0.07
C VAL A 109 -13.61 -9.21 1.28
N ALA A 110 -14.87 -8.78 1.39
CA ALA A 110 -15.35 -8.06 2.56
C ALA A 110 -16.53 -8.81 3.17
N GLU A 111 -16.58 -8.83 4.49
CA GLU A 111 -17.67 -9.37 5.26
C GLU A 111 -18.19 -8.27 6.18
N ILE A 112 -19.51 -8.18 6.29
CA ILE A 112 -20.18 -7.20 7.13
C ILE A 112 -21.00 -7.91 8.20
N GLN A 113 -21.02 -7.31 9.38
CA GLN A 113 -21.82 -7.74 10.51
C GLN A 113 -22.50 -6.55 11.19
N LEU A 114 -23.80 -6.64 11.42
CA LEU A 114 -24.53 -5.68 12.27
C LEU A 114 -24.37 -6.08 13.74
N VAL A 115 -23.95 -5.12 14.57
CA VAL A 115 -23.71 -5.29 16.01
C VAL A 115 -24.97 -4.95 16.79
N TYR A 116 -25.41 -5.86 17.64
CA TYR A 116 -26.54 -5.67 18.56
C TYR A 116 -26.02 -5.42 19.97
N THR A 117 -26.65 -4.51 20.71
CA THR A 117 -26.21 -4.10 22.05
C THR A 117 -26.53 -5.12 23.15
N GLY A 118 -27.41 -6.09 22.90
CA GLY A 118 -27.80 -7.11 23.87
C GLY A 118 -26.76 -8.23 23.99
N GLN A 119 -26.44 -8.63 25.22
CA GLN A 119 -25.55 -9.76 25.52
C GLN A 119 -26.30 -11.10 25.68
N ASP A 120 -27.61 -11.10 25.41
CA ASP A 120 -28.43 -12.31 25.47
C ASP A 120 -28.19 -13.24 24.27
N ALA A 121 -28.50 -14.52 24.45
CA ALA A 121 -28.31 -15.54 23.43
C ALA A 121 -29.07 -15.24 22.12
N GLN A 122 -30.20 -14.52 22.17
CA GLN A 122 -30.94 -14.16 20.96
C GLN A 122 -30.25 -13.03 20.20
N SER A 123 -29.71 -12.02 20.89
CA SER A 123 -28.92 -10.95 20.27
C SER A 123 -27.65 -11.48 19.60
N LEU A 124 -26.95 -12.42 20.24
CA LEU A 124 -25.79 -13.10 19.64
C LEU A 124 -26.16 -13.88 18.38
N GLU A 125 -27.27 -14.61 18.40
CA GLU A 125 -27.75 -15.36 17.24
C GLU A 125 -28.16 -14.43 16.09
N ARG A 126 -28.82 -13.29 16.39
CA ARG A 126 -29.12 -12.25 15.38
C ARG A 126 -27.84 -11.65 14.79
N GLN A 127 -26.84 -11.39 15.63
CA GLN A 127 -25.53 -10.90 15.19
C GLN A 127 -24.80 -11.91 14.30
N ARG A 128 -24.94 -13.20 14.57
CA ARG A 128 -24.37 -14.25 13.73
C ARG A 128 -25.10 -14.35 12.40
N ARG A 129 -26.43 -14.18 12.38
CA ARG A 129 -27.23 -14.23 11.15
C ARG A 129 -27.09 -13.00 10.26
N SER A 130 -26.70 -11.85 10.82
CA SER A 130 -26.45 -10.64 10.05
C SER A 130 -25.13 -10.68 9.28
N MET A 131 -24.23 -11.60 9.65
CA MET A 131 -22.93 -11.79 9.03
C MET A 131 -23.06 -12.33 7.61
N HIS A 132 -22.55 -11.59 6.63
CA HIS A 132 -22.51 -12.03 5.24
C HIS A 132 -21.41 -11.32 4.44
N THR A 133 -21.03 -11.93 3.33
CA THR A 133 -20.03 -11.39 2.40
C THR A 133 -20.64 -10.30 1.51
N LEU A 134 -19.94 -9.19 1.34
CA LEU A 134 -20.32 -8.11 0.43
C LEU A 134 -19.97 -8.45 -1.02
N PRO A 135 -20.87 -8.20 -1.99
CA PRO A 135 -20.64 -8.52 -3.40
C PRO A 135 -19.72 -7.47 -4.06
N LEU A 136 -18.40 -7.68 -4.00
CA LEU A 136 -17.37 -6.81 -4.60
C LEU A 136 -17.01 -7.19 -6.05
N GLY A 137 -17.95 -7.79 -6.79
CA GLY A 137 -17.73 -8.27 -8.15
C GLY A 137 -16.68 -9.38 -8.21
N ASN A 138 -15.62 -9.18 -8.98
CA ASN A 138 -14.51 -10.13 -9.12
C ASN A 138 -13.39 -9.94 -8.07
N GLY A 139 -13.62 -9.08 -7.06
CA GLY A 139 -12.63 -8.77 -6.02
C GLY A 139 -11.46 -7.90 -6.50
N THR A 140 -11.46 -7.40 -7.74
CA THR A 140 -10.51 -6.36 -8.16
C THR A 140 -11.14 -4.99 -7.95
N LEU A 141 -10.56 -4.19 -7.06
CA LEU A 141 -11.00 -2.82 -6.81
C LEU A 141 -9.94 -1.82 -7.29
N LEU A 142 -10.31 -0.93 -8.20
CA LEU A 142 -9.44 0.14 -8.68
C LEU A 142 -9.43 1.31 -7.66
N PRO A 143 -8.36 2.13 -7.59
CA PRO A 143 -8.40 3.35 -6.80
C PRO A 143 -9.59 4.25 -7.17
N GLY A 144 -10.32 4.77 -6.17
CA GLY A 144 -11.53 5.57 -6.39
C GLY A 144 -12.75 5.06 -5.61
N VAL A 145 -13.94 5.52 -6.03
CA VAL A 145 -15.21 5.20 -5.38
C VAL A 145 -16.01 4.24 -6.27
N HIS A 146 -16.49 3.15 -5.69
CA HIS A 146 -17.30 2.16 -6.38
C HIS A 146 -18.61 1.90 -5.62
N PRO A 147 -19.75 1.82 -6.32
CA PRO A 147 -20.99 1.42 -5.67
C PRO A 147 -20.94 -0.06 -5.29
N VAL A 148 -21.55 -0.40 -4.15
CA VAL A 148 -21.79 -1.78 -3.74
C VAL A 148 -23.28 -2.02 -3.82
N ASN A 149 -23.69 -3.17 -4.37
CA ASN A 149 -25.11 -3.54 -4.44
C ASN A 149 -25.61 -4.05 -3.07
N GLU A 150 -25.46 -3.22 -2.04
CA GLU A 150 -25.84 -3.50 -0.67
C GLU A 150 -26.37 -2.20 -0.03
N ARG A 151 -27.33 -2.33 0.90
CA ARG A 151 -27.89 -1.19 1.62
C ARG A 151 -27.91 -1.49 3.11
N LEU A 152 -27.43 -0.55 3.92
CA LEU A 152 -27.30 -0.75 5.35
C LEU A 152 -28.41 -0.03 6.13
N PRO A 153 -29.02 -0.68 7.14
CA PRO A 153 -29.91 -0.02 8.07
C PRO A 153 -29.11 0.89 9.03
N LEU A 154 -29.82 1.65 9.86
CA LEU A 154 -29.19 2.33 11.00
C LEU A 154 -28.62 1.30 12.00
N GLY A 155 -27.54 1.69 12.68
CA GLY A 155 -26.86 0.86 13.66
C GLY A 155 -25.34 0.79 13.45
N ARG A 156 -24.68 0.05 14.34
CA ARG A 156 -23.23 -0.17 14.30
C ARG A 156 -22.89 -1.41 13.49
N HIS A 157 -22.07 -1.24 12.47
CA HIS A 157 -21.62 -2.30 11.59
C HIS A 157 -20.11 -2.50 11.77
N ILE A 158 -19.68 -3.74 11.72
CA ILE A 158 -18.27 -4.11 11.63
C ILE A 158 -18.06 -4.70 10.25
N ILE A 159 -17.13 -4.13 9.50
CA ILE A 159 -16.74 -4.60 8.18
C ILE A 159 -15.31 -5.10 8.26
N THR A 160 -15.08 -6.34 7.85
CA THR A 160 -13.75 -6.94 7.80
C THR A 160 -13.39 -7.18 6.35
N VAL A 161 -12.20 -6.74 5.95
CA VAL A 161 -11.73 -6.84 4.57
C VAL A 161 -10.43 -7.60 4.53
N TRP A 162 -10.38 -8.58 3.62
CA TRP A 162 -9.19 -9.33 3.24
C TRP A 162 -8.85 -9.02 1.79
N SER A 163 -7.56 -9.02 1.46
CA SER A 163 -7.09 -8.85 0.08
C SER A 163 -5.86 -9.71 -0.19
N ALA A 164 -5.44 -9.79 -1.46
CA ALA A 164 -4.28 -10.57 -1.89
C ALA A 164 -2.96 -10.12 -1.23
N THR A 165 -2.87 -8.89 -0.71
CA THR A 165 -1.70 -8.43 0.04
C THR A 165 -1.53 -9.14 1.39
N GLY A 166 -2.58 -9.82 1.88
CA GLY A 166 -2.63 -10.40 3.21
C GLY A 166 -2.99 -9.42 4.32
N HIS A 167 -3.18 -8.13 3.99
CA HIS A 167 -3.53 -7.11 4.97
C HIS A 167 -4.98 -7.30 5.42
N LEU A 168 -5.19 -7.36 6.74
CA LEU A 168 -6.50 -7.34 7.37
C LEU A 168 -6.88 -5.90 7.69
N ILE A 169 -7.97 -5.43 7.08
CA ILE A 169 -8.57 -4.14 7.40
C ILE A 169 -9.85 -4.41 8.19
N THR A 170 -9.97 -3.76 9.35
CA THR A 170 -11.17 -3.79 10.17
C THR A 170 -11.75 -2.38 10.20
N GLU A 171 -13.02 -2.26 9.88
CA GLU A 171 -13.76 -1.03 9.88
C GLU A 171 -14.96 -1.12 10.83
N THR A 172 -15.16 -0.08 11.63
CA THR A 172 -16.40 0.16 12.36
C THR A 172 -17.14 1.30 11.68
N LEU A 173 -18.39 1.06 11.30
CA LEU A 173 -19.27 2.02 10.65
C LEU A 173 -20.55 2.16 11.48
N GLU A 174 -20.73 3.29 12.15
CA GLU A 174 -21.91 3.56 12.97
C GLU A 174 -22.82 4.59 12.29
N LEU A 175 -24.04 4.16 11.98
CA LEU A 175 -25.05 4.97 11.30
C LEU A 175 -26.14 5.35 12.30
N LYS A 176 -26.31 6.64 12.56
CA LYS A 176 -27.26 7.15 13.56
C LYS A 176 -27.99 8.39 13.08
N MET A 177 -29.16 8.62 13.64
CA MET A 177 -29.92 9.86 13.49
C MET A 177 -29.75 10.68 14.76
N VAL A 178 -29.20 11.89 14.65
CA VAL A 178 -29.02 12.83 15.75
C VAL A 178 -29.71 14.13 15.38
N ASN A 179 -30.73 14.54 16.13
CA ASN A 179 -31.51 15.75 15.84
C ASN A 179 -32.04 15.80 14.39
N ASP A 180 -32.61 14.68 13.91
CA ASP A 180 -33.08 14.48 12.52
C ASP A 180 -32.01 14.63 11.43
N GLN A 181 -30.74 14.71 11.81
CA GLN A 181 -29.62 14.68 10.88
C GLN A 181 -28.98 13.29 10.87
N PHE A 182 -28.68 12.81 9.66
CA PHE A 182 -27.92 11.59 9.48
C PHE A 182 -26.45 11.84 9.86
N VAL A 183 -25.93 11.04 10.79
CA VAL A 183 -24.54 11.06 11.21
C VAL A 183 -23.95 9.68 10.98
N GLN A 184 -22.76 9.66 10.41
CA GLN A 184 -22.00 8.45 10.14
C GLN A 184 -20.61 8.59 10.77
N GLU A 185 -20.31 7.69 11.71
CA GLU A 185 -18.99 7.57 12.32
C GLU A 185 -18.25 6.40 11.67
N ILE A 186 -17.01 6.64 11.22
CA ILE A 186 -16.17 5.63 10.56
C ILE A 186 -14.84 5.52 11.31
N ASP A 187 -14.46 4.30 11.65
CA ASP A 187 -13.16 4.00 12.23
C ASP A 187 -12.50 2.83 11.52
N VAL A 188 -11.40 3.09 10.81
CA VAL A 188 -10.72 2.10 9.96
C VAL A 188 -9.35 1.79 10.53
N TRP A 189 -9.07 0.51 10.71
CA TRP A 189 -7.83 -0.02 11.26
C TRP A 189 -7.23 -1.04 10.29
N SER A 190 -5.89 -1.06 10.21
CA SER A 190 -5.14 -2.10 9.53
C SER A 190 -3.98 -2.50 10.42
N GLU A 191 -3.89 -3.78 10.77
CA GLU A 191 -2.76 -4.34 11.54
C GLU A 191 -2.42 -3.55 12.82
N GLY A 192 -3.43 -3.06 13.53
CA GLY A 192 -3.25 -2.27 14.77
C GLY A 192 -2.90 -0.80 14.55
N LYS A 193 -2.80 -0.32 13.31
CA LYS A 193 -2.67 1.11 12.98
C LYS A 193 -4.00 1.68 12.51
N ARG A 194 -4.41 2.79 13.11
CA ARG A 194 -5.59 3.56 12.67
C ARG A 194 -5.29 4.27 11.34
N LEU A 195 -6.12 4.02 10.32
CA LEU A 195 -5.99 4.59 8.99
C LEU A 195 -6.92 5.79 8.79
N ILE A 196 -8.19 5.68 9.23
CA ILE A 196 -9.21 6.72 9.08
C ILE A 196 -10.02 6.84 10.37
N ALA A 197 -10.37 8.08 10.69
CA ALA A 197 -11.25 8.44 11.79
C ALA A 197 -12.18 9.56 11.32
N VAL A 198 -13.47 9.27 11.17
CA VAL A 198 -14.51 10.25 10.86
C VAL A 198 -15.51 10.22 12.02
N PRO A 199 -15.57 11.30 12.83
CA PRO A 199 -16.58 11.44 13.88
C PRO A 199 -17.94 11.90 13.31
#